data_AF-A0A3L7UVB7-F1
#
_entry.id   AF-A0A3L7UVB7-F1
#
_cell.length_a   1.000
_cell.length_b   1.000
_cell.length_c   1.000
_cell.angle_alpha   90.00
_cell.angle_beta   90.00
_cell.angle_gamma   90.00
#
_symmetry.space_group_name_H-M   'P 1'
#
loop_
_entity.id
_entity.type
_entity.pdbx_description
1 polymer ?
#
loop_
_entity_poly.entity_id
_entity_poly.type
_entity_poly.pdbx_seq_one_letter_code
_entity_poly.pdbx_strand_id
1 'polypeptide(L)'
;MAEVELIAMSSWLSRAKESLSGREAVVALEPIEFACPCSRKIEATRRPEFQRVLCNVCGEPFFLLPLDVYPHPVMKVRKVKPSKTVEPTPSKPSSKSAAPAEAVPERAAIDLQAKRQEVTTKVRTQFTPLRLIVLSLLAVIGLTGWWQWNRAARSSAEVDFKTATDAGMVALQKPDFVEAAQHFGRAAAAADLLKRTDVAAEQARQRSRQLTALNSLLKCSLFELIDAARATRLRENVLAAESEFANLHAGRWVVLQSEVIPPADPAVPTTVSWEQRIQIFDEPLFLVASLPVFSKVQATSPLPAATPDAPVASAPPNVSALNDLGQREITFAAQVESLKWDAAKAAWVLTLKSSSGFLWTDYDLLLAAGLPPDELHTEAQLRAMLTEQSRWIGAFE
;
A
#
# COMPACT_ATOMS: atom_id res chain seq x y z
N MET A 1 21.70 54.38 5.83
CA MET A 1 21.84 54.03 7.27
C MET A 1 20.97 52.82 7.64
N ALA A 2 20.98 51.76 6.82
CA ALA A 2 20.22 50.51 7.08
C ALA A 2 21.13 49.26 7.04
N GLU A 3 22.42 49.40 6.72
CA GLU A 3 23.38 48.28 6.68
C GLU A 3 24.14 48.07 7.98
N VAL A 4 24.05 48.99 8.95
CA VAL A 4 24.82 48.91 10.21
C VAL A 4 24.10 48.05 11.27
N GLU A 5 22.79 47.83 11.17
CA GLU A 5 22.05 46.99 12.13
C GLU A 5 22.17 45.47 11.85
N LEU A 6 22.44 45.06 10.61
CA LEU A 6 22.53 43.64 10.23
C LEU A 6 23.82 42.96 10.72
N ILE A 7 24.88 43.74 11.01
CA ILE A 7 26.15 43.22 11.55
C ILE A 7 26.09 43.03 13.08
N ALA A 8 25.23 43.78 13.77
CA ALA A 8 25.09 43.65 15.23
C ALA A 8 24.35 42.36 15.63
N MET A 9 23.36 41.92 14.83
CA MET A 9 22.56 40.72 15.13
C MET A 9 23.29 39.40 14.84
N SER A 10 24.25 39.37 13.90
CA SER A 10 25.04 38.16 13.62
C SER A 10 26.09 37.89 14.70
N SER A 11 26.61 38.92 15.36
CA SER A 11 27.61 38.76 16.44
C SER A 11 27.03 38.19 17.74
N TRP A 12 25.75 38.44 18.02
CA TRP A 12 25.07 37.91 19.20
C TRP A 12 24.70 36.42 19.04
N LEU A 13 24.30 36.01 17.84
CA LEU A 13 24.02 34.60 17.52
C LEU A 13 25.27 33.71 17.58
N SER A 14 26.44 34.25 17.22
CA SER A 14 27.72 33.51 17.33
C SER A 14 28.11 33.25 18.80
N ARG A 15 27.88 34.22 19.69
CA ARG A 15 28.19 34.09 21.13
C ARG A 15 27.21 33.18 21.89
N ALA A 16 25.97 33.05 21.42
CA ALA A 16 25.02 32.09 21.99
C ALA A 16 25.34 30.63 21.58
N LYS A 17 25.93 30.42 20.40
CA LYS A 17 26.33 29.08 19.93
C LYS A 17 27.53 28.53 20.72
N GLU A 18 28.48 29.40 21.09
CA GLU A 18 29.66 29.04 21.89
C GLU A 18 29.33 28.72 23.37
N SER A 19 28.21 29.21 23.91
CA SER A 19 27.79 28.86 25.28
C SER A 19 26.93 27.59 25.35
N LEU A 20 26.48 27.06 24.21
CA LEU A 20 25.72 25.81 24.11
C LEU A 20 26.57 24.63 23.61
N SER A 21 27.71 24.90 22.95
CA SER A 21 28.80 23.93 22.82
C SER A 21 29.50 23.77 24.17
N GLY A 22 28.79 23.18 25.13
CA GLY A 22 29.38 22.69 26.35
C GLY A 22 30.60 21.85 26.00
N ARG A 23 31.72 22.09 26.71
CA ARG A 23 32.95 21.30 26.63
C ARG A 23 32.60 19.84 26.40
N GLU A 24 32.81 19.38 25.17
CA GLU A 24 32.69 17.98 24.81
C GLU A 24 33.73 17.27 25.64
N ALA A 25 33.29 16.72 26.77
CA ALA A 25 34.13 15.91 27.62
C ALA A 25 34.68 14.84 26.70
N VAL A 26 36.01 14.77 26.57
CA VAL A 26 36.69 13.70 25.85
C VAL A 26 36.34 12.42 26.61
N VAL A 27 35.24 11.78 26.21
CA VAL A 27 34.77 10.53 26.78
C VAL A 27 35.82 9.51 26.41
N ALA A 28 36.59 9.06 27.40
CA ALA A 28 37.57 8.00 27.22
C ALA A 28 36.83 6.78 26.64
N LEU A 29 37.13 6.44 25.39
CA LEU A 29 36.44 5.37 24.69
C LEU A 29 36.89 4.03 25.28
N GLU A 30 35.96 3.29 25.87
CA GLU A 30 36.25 1.98 26.46
C GLU A 30 36.49 0.93 25.35
N PRO A 31 37.68 0.28 25.31
CA PRO A 31 37.91 -0.85 24.42
C PRO A 31 37.10 -2.05 24.90
N ILE A 32 36.48 -2.76 23.97
CA ILE A 32 35.71 -3.98 24.23
C ILE A 32 36.26 -5.13 23.40
N GLU A 33 36.43 -6.26 24.07
CA GLU A 33 36.78 -7.55 23.46
C GLU A 33 35.56 -8.45 23.44
N PHE A 34 35.27 -9.07 22.29
CA PHE A 34 34.29 -10.15 22.20
C PHE A 34 34.79 -11.27 21.28
N ALA A 35 34.25 -12.47 21.47
CA ALA A 35 34.66 -13.65 20.71
C ALA A 35 33.74 -13.87 19.50
N CYS A 36 34.35 -14.03 18.33
CA CYS A 36 33.68 -14.46 17.10
C CYS A 36 33.41 -15.98 17.16
N PRO A 37 32.37 -16.52 16.48
CA PRO A 37 32.16 -17.97 16.37
C PRO A 37 33.36 -18.75 15.81
N CYS A 38 34.20 -18.10 14.99
CA CYS A 38 35.48 -18.67 14.53
C CYS A 38 36.58 -18.72 15.61
N SER A 39 36.25 -18.45 16.88
CA SER A 39 37.14 -18.45 18.04
C SER A 39 38.22 -17.36 18.09
N ARG A 40 38.20 -16.39 17.16
CA ARG A 40 39.06 -15.19 17.27
C ARG A 40 38.44 -14.11 18.12
N LYS A 41 39.29 -13.41 18.87
CA LYS A 41 38.93 -12.19 19.58
C LYS A 41 38.85 -11.02 18.60
N ILE A 42 37.77 -10.24 18.72
CA ILE A 42 37.58 -8.99 18.00
C ILE A 42 37.72 -7.87 19.04
N GLU A 43 38.67 -6.97 18.79
CA GLU A 43 38.88 -5.75 19.57
C GLU A 43 38.20 -4.59 18.84
N ALA A 44 37.28 -3.92 19.52
CA ALA A 44 36.61 -2.74 18.98
C ALA A 44 36.39 -1.69 20.06
N THR A 45 36.40 -0.43 19.63
CA THR A 45 36.20 0.72 20.51
C THR A 45 34.77 1.20 20.38
N ARG A 46 33.99 1.21 21.47
CA ARG A 46 32.60 1.69 21.40
C ARG A 46 32.55 3.17 21.05
N ARG A 47 31.67 3.51 20.11
CA ARG A 47 31.36 4.89 19.70
C ARG A 47 29.97 5.31 20.21
N PRO A 48 29.65 6.62 20.25
CA PRO A 48 28.30 7.10 20.55
C PRO A 48 27.29 6.72 19.46
N GLU A 49 27.75 6.32 18.27
CA GLU A 49 26.92 5.82 17.17
C GLU A 49 27.06 4.30 17.04
N PHE A 50 26.07 3.66 16.41
CA PHE A 50 26.13 2.23 16.14
C PHE A 50 27.29 1.93 15.19
N GLN A 51 27.99 0.82 15.42
CA GLN A 51 29.12 0.43 14.59
C GLN A 51 29.00 -1.03 14.14
N ARG A 52 29.15 -1.26 12.83
CA ARG A 52 29.29 -2.60 12.24
C ARG A 52 30.77 -2.94 12.15
N VAL A 53 31.20 -4.02 12.79
CA VAL A 53 32.58 -4.51 12.80
C VAL A 53 32.60 -5.89 12.17
N LEU A 54 33.48 -6.10 11.18
CA LEU A 54 33.62 -7.39 10.50
C LEU A 54 34.74 -8.19 11.15
N CYS A 55 34.53 -9.50 11.34
CA CYS A 55 35.62 -10.39 11.71
C CYS A 55 36.66 -10.43 10.58
N ASN A 56 37.94 -10.20 10.91
CA ASN A 56 39.04 -10.24 9.95
C ASN A 56 39.37 -11.64 9.38
N VAL A 57 38.69 -12.69 9.84
CA VAL A 57 38.89 -14.07 9.35
C VAL A 57 37.72 -14.57 8.54
N CYS A 58 36.53 -14.58 9.13
CA CYS A 58 35.35 -15.19 8.54
C CYS A 58 34.45 -14.17 7.83
N GLY A 59 34.71 -12.87 7.98
CA GLY A 59 33.90 -11.80 7.40
C GLY A 59 32.54 -11.61 8.08
N GLU A 60 32.24 -12.35 9.14
CA GLU A 60 30.96 -12.27 9.84
C GLU A 60 30.77 -10.88 10.47
N PRO A 61 29.63 -10.21 10.24
CA PRO A 61 29.37 -8.88 10.77
C PRO A 61 28.86 -8.91 12.21
N PHE A 62 29.40 -8.04 13.05
CA PHE A 62 28.96 -7.81 14.42
C PHE A 62 28.48 -6.37 14.58
N PHE A 63 27.40 -6.19 15.32
CA PHE A 63 26.86 -4.87 15.64
C PHE A 63 27.23 -4.49 17.07
N LEU A 64 28.03 -3.44 17.23
CA LEU A 64 28.29 -2.82 18.52
C LEU A 64 27.26 -1.73 18.76
N LEU A 65 26.50 -1.89 19.84
CA LEU A 65 25.55 -0.89 20.31
C LEU A 65 26.28 0.34 20.89
N PRO A 66 25.70 1.54 20.74
CA PRO A 66 26.19 2.75 21.40
C PRO A 66 26.35 2.59 22.92
N LEU A 67 27.24 3.38 23.50
CA LEU A 67 27.37 3.49 24.96
C LEU A 67 26.06 4.07 25.53
N ASP A 68 25.28 3.23 26.21
CA ASP A 68 24.08 3.51 27.01
C ASP A 68 23.28 4.77 26.62
N VAL A 69 22.31 4.61 25.70
CA VAL A 69 21.43 5.70 25.21
C VAL A 69 20.39 6.11 26.26
N TYR A 70 20.25 5.35 27.36
CA TYR A 70 19.23 5.64 28.35
C TYR A 70 19.79 6.55 29.45
N PRO A 71 19.28 7.79 29.59
CA PRO A 71 19.62 8.61 30.74
C PRO A 71 19.21 7.85 32.00
N HIS A 72 20.12 7.73 32.97
CA HIS A 72 19.81 7.11 34.25
C HIS A 72 18.50 7.70 34.77
N PRO A 73 17.49 6.85 35.08
CA PRO A 73 16.17 7.33 35.45
C PRO A 73 16.30 8.20 36.69
N VAL A 74 16.14 9.51 36.51
CA VAL A 74 16.06 10.45 37.62
C VAL A 74 14.74 10.15 38.31
N MET A 75 14.79 9.39 39.40
CA MET A 75 13.61 9.01 40.19
C MET A 75 12.97 10.26 40.78
N LYS A 76 12.10 10.93 40.00
CA LYS A 76 11.21 11.96 40.52
C LYS A 76 10.09 11.25 41.27
N VAL A 77 10.20 11.23 42.59
CA VAL A 77 9.16 10.77 43.51
C VAL A 77 7.88 11.55 43.25
N ARG A 78 6.97 10.98 42.46
CA ARG A 78 5.66 11.56 42.13
C ARG A 78 4.69 11.21 43.25
N LYS A 79 4.24 12.23 43.99
CA LYS A 79 3.10 12.10 44.92
C LYS A 79 1.85 11.72 44.12
N VAL A 80 1.36 10.52 44.36
CA VAL A 80 0.13 9.98 43.79
C VAL A 80 -1.08 10.69 44.41
N LYS A 81 -1.92 11.31 43.58
CA LYS A 81 -3.22 11.88 43.96
C LYS A 81 -4.29 10.80 43.70
N PRO A 82 -5.23 10.56 44.63
CA PRO A 82 -6.24 9.52 44.48
C PRO A 82 -7.23 9.84 43.36
N SER A 83 -7.45 8.87 42.48
CA SER A 83 -8.39 8.91 41.35
C SER A 83 -9.83 8.71 41.83
N LYS A 84 -10.74 9.53 41.30
CA LYS A 84 -12.15 9.59 41.65
C LYS A 84 -12.93 8.55 40.84
N THR A 85 -13.57 7.63 41.57
CA THR A 85 -14.52 6.62 41.07
C THR A 85 -15.60 7.24 40.18
N VAL A 86 -15.73 6.71 38.97
CA VAL A 86 -16.83 7.01 38.05
C VAL A 86 -17.78 5.82 38.03
N GLU A 87 -19.04 6.15 38.27
CA GLU A 87 -20.21 5.29 38.43
C GLU A 87 -20.71 4.76 37.07
N PRO A 88 -21.20 3.50 36.99
CA PRO A 88 -21.61 2.89 35.73
C PRO A 88 -23.07 3.23 35.36
N THR A 89 -23.27 3.78 34.16
CA THR A 89 -24.58 4.02 33.56
C THR A 89 -25.16 2.73 32.97
N PRO A 90 -26.43 2.36 33.27
CA PRO A 90 -27.05 1.12 32.79
C PRO A 90 -27.51 1.20 31.33
N SER A 91 -27.24 0.12 30.60
CA SER A 91 -27.60 -0.14 29.21
C SER A 91 -29.07 -0.55 29.04
N LYS A 92 -29.69 0.00 27.99
CA LYS A 92 -31.10 -0.19 27.59
C LYS A 92 -31.23 -1.37 26.62
N PRO A 93 -32.15 -2.34 26.84
CA PRO A 93 -32.34 -3.45 25.93
C PRO A 93 -33.25 -3.06 24.75
N SER A 94 -32.75 -3.21 23.52
CA SER A 94 -33.56 -3.12 22.29
C SER A 94 -33.90 -4.52 21.81
N SER A 95 -35.18 -4.86 21.97
CA SER A 95 -35.80 -6.10 21.50
C SER A 95 -36.37 -5.94 20.09
N LYS A 96 -36.50 -7.08 19.40
CA LYS A 96 -37.46 -7.39 18.31
C LYS A 96 -37.17 -6.79 16.93
N SER A 97 -36.82 -7.68 15.99
CA SER A 97 -37.78 -7.99 14.93
C SER A 97 -37.47 -9.36 14.31
N ALA A 98 -38.38 -10.31 14.52
CA ALA A 98 -38.45 -11.57 13.79
C ALA A 98 -39.35 -11.35 12.58
N ALA A 99 -38.86 -11.67 11.38
CA ALA A 99 -39.67 -11.72 10.17
C ALA A 99 -39.99 -13.19 9.80
N PRO A 100 -41.20 -13.48 9.30
CA PRO A 100 -41.66 -14.84 9.04
C PRO A 100 -41.06 -15.40 7.76
N ALA A 101 -40.76 -16.70 7.78
CA ALA A 101 -40.45 -17.48 6.59
C ALA A 101 -41.69 -17.55 5.68
N GLU A 102 -41.62 -16.85 4.55
CA GLU A 102 -42.62 -16.92 3.49
C GLU A 102 -42.29 -18.10 2.56
N ALA A 103 -43.30 -18.93 2.33
CA ALA A 103 -43.22 -20.18 1.58
C ALA A 103 -42.84 -19.92 0.12
N VAL A 104 -41.91 -20.74 -0.38
CA VAL A 104 -41.49 -20.79 -1.79
C VAL A 104 -42.63 -21.41 -2.62
N PRO A 105 -43.28 -20.67 -3.54
CA PRO A 105 -44.21 -21.26 -4.48
C PRO A 105 -43.45 -22.03 -5.56
N GLU A 106 -43.88 -23.27 -5.77
CA GLU A 106 -43.47 -24.18 -6.83
C GLU A 106 -43.66 -23.53 -8.21
N ARG A 107 -42.56 -23.35 -8.94
CA ARG A 107 -42.55 -22.74 -10.28
C ARG A 107 -43.19 -23.70 -11.29
N ALA A 108 -44.43 -23.41 -11.69
CA ALA A 108 -45.03 -23.98 -12.88
C ALA A 108 -44.21 -23.60 -14.12
N ALA A 109 -43.89 -24.59 -14.97
CA ALA A 109 -43.21 -24.39 -16.23
C ALA A 109 -44.09 -23.54 -17.16
N ILE A 110 -43.70 -22.27 -17.34
CA ILE A 110 -44.39 -21.35 -18.25
C ILE A 110 -43.99 -21.72 -19.67
N ASP A 111 -44.96 -22.23 -20.44
CA ASP A 111 -44.86 -22.41 -21.87
C ASP A 111 -44.73 -21.03 -22.57
N LEU A 112 -43.48 -20.63 -22.80
CA LEU A 112 -43.08 -19.36 -23.42
C LEU A 112 -43.48 -19.26 -24.91
N GLN A 113 -43.83 -20.37 -25.57
CA GLN A 113 -44.19 -20.37 -26.98
C GLN A 113 -45.66 -20.03 -27.22
N ALA A 114 -46.59 -20.58 -26.42
CA ALA A 114 -48.01 -20.25 -26.54
C ALA A 114 -48.30 -18.77 -26.21
N LYS A 115 -47.60 -18.20 -25.21
CA LYS A 115 -47.79 -16.80 -24.79
C LYS A 115 -47.24 -15.78 -25.79
N ARG A 116 -46.30 -16.16 -26.66
CA ARG A 116 -45.75 -15.26 -27.70
C ARG A 116 -46.73 -15.01 -28.85
N GLN A 117 -47.58 -15.98 -29.18
CA GLN A 117 -48.53 -15.84 -30.29
C GLN A 117 -49.78 -15.02 -29.94
N GLU A 118 -50.21 -15.03 -28.66
CA GLU A 118 -51.33 -14.20 -28.21
C GLU A 118 -50.98 -12.71 -28.05
N VAL A 119 -49.72 -12.39 -27.76
CA VAL A 119 -49.28 -11.00 -27.59
C VAL A 119 -49.16 -10.28 -28.94
N THR A 120 -48.78 -10.98 -30.01
CA THR A 120 -48.55 -10.33 -31.32
C THR A 120 -49.83 -9.86 -32.02
N THR A 121 -50.98 -10.47 -31.75
CA THR A 121 -52.26 -10.07 -32.37
C THR A 121 -52.91 -8.88 -31.69
N LYS A 122 -52.80 -8.73 -30.36
CA LYS A 122 -53.32 -7.55 -29.62
C LYS A 122 -52.49 -6.28 -29.81
N VAL A 123 -51.22 -6.41 -30.17
CA VAL A 123 -50.33 -5.27 -30.39
C VAL A 123 -50.70 -4.49 -31.67
N ARG A 124 -51.23 -5.15 -32.71
CA ARG A 124 -51.58 -4.49 -33.99
C ARG A 124 -52.74 -3.49 -33.89
N THR A 125 -53.64 -3.63 -32.93
CA THR A 125 -54.78 -2.72 -32.77
C THR A 125 -54.47 -1.48 -31.92
N GLN A 126 -53.34 -1.44 -31.20
CA GLN A 126 -52.97 -0.30 -30.37
C GLN A 126 -52.07 0.74 -31.07
N PHE A 127 -51.49 0.39 -32.23
CA PHE A 127 -50.66 1.27 -33.05
C PHE A 127 -51.50 2.06 -34.05
N THR A 128 -52.24 3.05 -33.56
CA THR A 128 -52.81 4.08 -34.44
C THR A 128 -51.68 5.00 -34.95
N PRO A 129 -51.74 5.48 -36.20
CA PRO A 129 -50.67 6.29 -36.79
C PRO A 129 -50.35 7.56 -35.96
N LEU A 130 -51.35 8.13 -35.28
CA LEU A 130 -51.15 9.26 -34.37
C LEU A 130 -50.29 8.90 -33.14
N ARG A 131 -50.46 7.71 -32.57
CA ARG A 131 -49.66 7.27 -31.41
C ARG A 131 -48.19 7.05 -31.78
N LEU A 132 -47.92 6.58 -33.00
CA LEU A 132 -46.55 6.44 -33.50
C LEU A 132 -45.86 7.80 -33.63
N ILE A 133 -46.56 8.82 -34.12
CA ILE A 133 -46.02 10.18 -34.21
C ILE A 133 -45.70 10.70 -32.80
N VAL A 134 -46.62 10.58 -31.84
CA VAL A 134 -46.38 11.03 -30.45
C VAL A 134 -45.20 10.29 -29.80
N LEU A 135 -45.10 8.96 -29.97
CA LEU A 135 -43.98 8.18 -29.44
C LEU A 135 -42.65 8.58 -30.08
N SER A 136 -42.61 8.83 -31.39
CA SER A 136 -41.41 9.32 -32.07
C SER A 136 -40.98 10.69 -31.55
N LEU A 137 -41.94 11.60 -31.33
CA LEU A 137 -41.67 12.93 -30.78
C LEU A 137 -41.10 12.83 -29.36
N LEU A 138 -41.71 12.02 -28.50
CA LEU A 138 -41.21 11.76 -27.13
C LEU A 138 -39.84 11.11 -27.13
N ALA A 139 -39.57 10.17 -28.05
CA ALA A 139 -38.26 9.54 -28.18
C ALA A 139 -37.19 10.56 -28.57
N VAL A 140 -37.47 11.47 -29.51
CA VAL A 140 -36.54 12.53 -29.90
C VAL A 140 -36.28 13.51 -28.74
N ILE A 141 -37.32 13.91 -28.00
CA ILE A 141 -37.17 14.78 -26.81
C ILE A 141 -36.36 14.08 -25.71
N GLY A 142 -36.65 12.81 -25.43
CA GLY A 142 -35.90 12.02 -24.45
C GLY A 142 -34.44 11.85 -24.84
N LEU A 143 -34.17 11.54 -26.12
CA LEU A 143 -32.80 11.37 -26.63
C LEU A 143 -32.01 12.68 -26.60
N THR A 144 -32.63 13.80 -26.96
CA THR A 144 -32.00 15.12 -26.93
C THR A 144 -31.72 15.60 -25.51
N GLY A 145 -32.66 15.40 -24.57
CA GLY A 145 -32.44 15.68 -23.15
C GLY A 145 -31.32 14.84 -22.54
N TRP A 146 -31.33 13.53 -22.81
CA TRP A 146 -30.25 12.63 -22.39
C TRP A 146 -28.89 13.03 -22.98
N TRP A 147 -28.86 13.41 -24.26
CA TRP A 147 -27.64 13.84 -24.94
C TRP A 147 -27.09 15.16 -24.36
N GLN A 148 -27.95 16.15 -24.08
CA GLN A 148 -27.54 17.39 -23.44
C GLN A 148 -26.98 17.15 -22.04
N TRP A 149 -27.63 16.32 -21.24
CA TRP A 149 -27.14 15.97 -19.91
C TRP A 149 -25.80 15.22 -19.96
N ASN A 150 -25.68 14.22 -20.84
CA ASN A 150 -24.42 13.49 -21.02
C ASN A 150 -23.28 14.40 -21.50
N ARG A 151 -23.58 15.38 -22.38
CA ARG A 151 -22.60 16.38 -22.82
C ARG A 151 -22.18 17.31 -21.68
N ALA A 152 -23.13 17.81 -20.90
CA ALA A 152 -22.86 18.65 -19.73
C ALA A 152 -22.05 17.91 -18.65
N ALA A 153 -22.39 16.64 -18.39
CA ALA A 153 -21.68 15.78 -17.46
C ALA A 153 -20.22 15.56 -17.90
N ARG A 154 -19.97 15.31 -19.20
CA ARG A 154 -18.61 15.17 -19.73
C ARG A 154 -17.80 16.47 -19.66
N SER A 155 -18.41 17.62 -19.99
CA SER A 155 -17.70 18.91 -19.87
C SER A 155 -17.35 19.25 -18.42
N SER A 156 -18.25 18.97 -17.46
CA SER A 156 -17.94 19.15 -16.03
C SER A 156 -16.81 18.22 -15.61
N ALA A 157 -16.89 16.93 -15.98
CA ALA A 157 -15.87 15.95 -15.61
C ALA A 157 -14.48 16.29 -16.16
N GLU A 158 -14.37 16.94 -17.33
CA GLU A 158 -13.07 17.39 -17.84
C GLU A 158 -12.46 18.51 -16.98
N VAL A 159 -13.27 19.48 -16.57
CA VAL A 159 -12.83 20.56 -15.68
C VAL A 159 -12.49 19.98 -14.30
N ASP A 160 -13.36 19.14 -13.75
CA ASP A 160 -13.17 18.46 -12.46
C ASP A 160 -11.89 17.62 -12.46
N PHE A 161 -11.59 16.90 -13.54
CA PHE A 161 -10.35 16.13 -13.67
C PHE A 161 -9.11 17.00 -13.55
N LYS A 162 -9.04 18.11 -14.30
CA LYS A 162 -7.89 19.02 -14.30
C LYS A 162 -7.74 19.69 -12.92
N THR A 163 -8.80 20.31 -12.43
CA THR A 163 -8.80 21.00 -11.14
C THR A 163 -8.48 20.07 -9.97
N ALA A 164 -9.04 18.85 -9.94
CA ALA A 164 -8.75 17.89 -8.88
C ALA A 164 -7.32 17.34 -8.97
N THR A 165 -6.77 17.13 -10.17
CA THR A 165 -5.38 16.70 -10.34
C THR A 165 -4.41 17.78 -9.84
N ASP A 166 -4.63 19.04 -10.24
CA ASP A 166 -3.79 20.17 -9.80
C ASP A 166 -3.85 20.35 -8.27
N ALA A 167 -5.06 20.28 -7.69
CA ALA A 167 -5.23 20.36 -6.24
C ALA A 167 -4.54 19.19 -5.51
N GLY A 168 -4.62 17.97 -6.06
CA GLY A 168 -3.92 16.80 -5.53
C GLY A 168 -2.40 16.96 -5.53
N MET A 169 -1.83 17.55 -6.60
CA MET A 169 -0.40 17.86 -6.66
C MET A 169 0.01 18.91 -5.63
N VAL A 170 -0.80 19.95 -5.42
CA VAL A 170 -0.56 20.95 -4.37
C VAL A 170 -0.63 20.35 -2.97
N ALA A 171 -1.57 19.43 -2.73
CA ALA A 171 -1.70 18.73 -1.45
C ALA A 171 -0.49 17.81 -1.15
N LEU A 172 0.05 17.13 -2.17
CA LEU A 172 1.27 16.32 -2.05
C LEU A 172 2.51 17.12 -1.64
N GLN A 173 2.59 18.41 -2.00
CA GLN A 173 3.67 19.29 -1.55
C GLN A 173 3.60 19.65 -0.05
N LYS A 174 2.42 19.49 0.58
CA LYS A 174 2.15 19.84 1.99
C LYS A 174 2.14 18.63 2.93
N PRO A 175 2.76 17.51 2.53
CA PRO A 175 2.49 16.16 3.05
C PRO A 175 1.07 15.81 3.52
N ASP A 176 0.01 16.45 3.01
CA ASP A 176 -1.37 16.12 3.40
C ASP A 176 -1.91 14.98 2.53
N PHE A 177 -1.57 13.74 2.93
CA PHE A 177 -1.96 12.55 2.19
C PHE A 177 -3.47 12.28 2.21
N VAL A 178 -4.19 12.80 3.20
CA VAL A 178 -5.66 12.63 3.29
C VAL A 178 -6.35 13.52 2.28
N GLU A 179 -5.98 14.80 2.23
CA GLU A 179 -6.50 15.76 1.25
C GLU A 179 -6.09 15.34 -0.18
N ALA A 180 -4.82 14.94 -0.37
CA ALA A 180 -4.34 14.44 -1.66
C ALA A 180 -5.14 13.21 -2.13
N ALA A 181 -5.42 12.24 -1.24
CA ALA A 181 -6.21 11.06 -1.59
C ALA A 181 -7.63 11.43 -2.08
N GLN A 182 -8.26 12.41 -1.43
CA GLN A 182 -9.59 12.89 -1.83
C GLN A 182 -9.57 13.52 -3.22
N HIS A 183 -8.58 14.39 -3.48
CA HIS A 183 -8.43 15.04 -4.78
C HIS A 183 -8.12 14.05 -5.91
N PHE A 184 -7.17 13.12 -5.71
CA PHE A 184 -6.90 12.10 -6.72
C PHE A 184 -8.04 11.09 -6.88
N GLY A 185 -8.82 10.81 -5.82
CA GLY A 185 -10.05 10.02 -5.92
C GLY A 185 -11.10 10.69 -6.80
N ARG A 186 -11.29 12.01 -6.66
CA ARG A 186 -12.16 12.79 -7.55
C ARG A 186 -11.65 12.81 -8.99
N ALA A 187 -10.35 12.98 -9.20
CA ALA A 187 -9.74 12.92 -10.52
C ALA A 187 -9.93 11.54 -11.18
N ALA A 188 -9.69 10.45 -10.45
CA ALA A 188 -9.92 9.09 -10.94
C ALA A 188 -11.38 8.85 -11.34
N ALA A 189 -12.34 9.26 -10.49
CA ALA A 189 -13.77 9.15 -10.79
C ALA A 189 -14.18 9.95 -12.03
N ALA A 190 -13.62 11.17 -12.20
CA ALA A 190 -13.85 11.98 -13.40
C ALA A 190 -13.25 11.32 -14.66
N ALA A 191 -12.04 10.73 -14.56
CA ALA A 191 -11.43 9.98 -15.65
C ALA A 191 -12.26 8.76 -16.06
N ASP A 192 -12.85 8.04 -15.10
CA ASP A 192 -13.73 6.89 -15.35
C ASP A 192 -15.03 7.30 -16.05
N LEU A 193 -15.64 8.42 -15.65
CA LEU A 193 -16.82 8.98 -16.31
C LEU A 193 -16.51 9.36 -17.77
N LEU A 194 -15.33 9.94 -18.00
CA LEU A 194 -14.84 10.28 -19.34
C LEU A 194 -14.39 9.06 -20.15
N LYS A 195 -14.25 7.88 -19.52
CA LYS A 195 -13.66 6.66 -20.10
C LYS A 195 -12.26 6.90 -20.67
N ARG A 196 -11.47 7.74 -19.99
CA ARG A 196 -10.10 8.08 -20.38
C ARG A 196 -9.13 6.96 -20.02
N THR A 197 -8.26 6.61 -20.97
CA THR A 197 -7.21 5.58 -20.82
C THR A 197 -5.82 6.13 -21.15
N ASP A 198 -5.67 7.46 -21.17
CA ASP A 198 -4.38 8.12 -21.35
C ASP A 198 -3.53 8.08 -20.08
N VAL A 199 -2.24 8.34 -20.22
CA VAL A 199 -1.24 8.23 -19.15
C VAL A 199 -1.62 9.08 -17.93
N ALA A 200 -2.13 10.31 -18.12
CA ALA A 200 -2.53 11.17 -17.01
C ALA A 200 -3.72 10.58 -16.21
N ALA A 201 -4.67 9.93 -16.88
CA ALA A 201 -5.77 9.25 -16.23
C ALA A 201 -5.29 8.04 -15.40
N GLU A 202 -4.38 7.23 -15.95
CA GLU A 202 -3.78 6.11 -15.22
C GLU A 202 -2.95 6.58 -14.01
N GLN A 203 -2.16 7.65 -14.17
CA GLN A 203 -1.43 8.26 -13.05
C GLN A 203 -2.36 8.74 -11.93
N ALA A 204 -3.48 9.39 -12.26
CA ALA A 204 -4.47 9.83 -11.27
C ALA A 204 -5.09 8.63 -10.52
N ARG A 205 -5.48 7.56 -11.23
CA ARG A 205 -5.98 6.31 -10.63
C ARG A 205 -4.93 5.65 -9.74
N GLN A 206 -3.68 5.66 -10.18
CA GLN A 206 -2.57 5.03 -9.50
C GLN A 206 -2.22 5.76 -8.19
N ARG A 207 -2.10 7.10 -8.23
CA ARG A 207 -1.89 7.92 -7.03
C ARG A 207 -3.05 7.83 -6.06
N SER A 208 -4.29 7.82 -6.55
CA SER A 208 -5.47 7.62 -5.70
C SER A 208 -5.38 6.30 -4.92
N ARG A 209 -5.00 5.21 -5.58
CA ARG A 209 -4.81 3.89 -4.94
C ARG A 209 -3.66 3.89 -3.91
N GLN A 210 -2.51 4.44 -4.27
CA GLN A 210 -1.35 4.55 -3.37
C GLN A 210 -1.64 5.37 -2.12
N LEU A 211 -2.27 6.54 -2.27
CA LEU A 211 -2.62 7.40 -1.15
C LEU A 211 -3.73 6.79 -0.28
N THR A 212 -4.70 6.09 -0.89
CA THR A 212 -5.70 5.31 -0.14
C THR A 212 -5.04 4.21 0.67
N ALA A 213 -4.07 3.50 0.08
CA ALA A 213 -3.30 2.48 0.78
C ALA A 213 -2.51 3.09 1.95
N LEU A 214 -1.79 4.19 1.69
CA LEU A 214 -0.99 4.92 2.68
C LEU A 214 -1.82 5.38 3.88
N ASN A 215 -3.01 5.96 3.64
CA ASN A 215 -3.92 6.41 4.70
C ASN A 215 -4.53 5.27 5.53
N SER A 216 -4.43 4.02 5.05
CA SER A 216 -5.03 2.85 5.67
C SER A 216 -4.04 1.69 5.85
N LEU A 217 -2.75 2.00 5.95
CA LEU A 217 -1.71 1.02 6.27
C LEU A 217 -1.99 0.33 7.60
N LEU A 218 -1.54 -0.92 7.72
CA LEU A 218 -1.42 -1.57 9.02
C LEU A 218 -0.58 -0.70 9.95
N LYS A 219 -1.08 -0.48 11.16
CA LYS A 219 -0.41 0.31 12.19
C LYS A 219 0.70 -0.44 12.91
N CYS A 220 0.72 -1.76 12.75
CA CYS A 220 1.70 -2.67 13.35
C CYS A 220 2.47 -3.39 12.24
N SER A 221 3.68 -3.81 12.56
CA SER A 221 4.48 -4.64 11.65
C SER A 221 3.86 -6.04 11.50
N LEU A 222 4.23 -6.77 10.44
CA LEU A 222 3.84 -8.18 10.30
C LEU A 222 4.31 -9.03 11.49
N PHE A 223 5.45 -8.69 12.09
CA PHE A 223 5.98 -9.37 13.28
C PHE A 223 5.06 -9.20 14.49
N GLU A 224 4.69 -7.96 14.80
CA GLU A 224 3.77 -7.65 15.91
C GLU A 224 2.39 -8.26 15.69
N LEU A 225 1.94 -8.32 14.44
CA LEU A 225 0.66 -8.91 14.06
C LEU A 225 0.64 -10.42 14.35
N ILE A 226 1.70 -11.14 13.99
CA ILE A 226 1.81 -12.57 14.28
C ILE A 226 2.04 -12.83 15.76
N ASP A 227 2.83 -12.00 16.45
CA ASP A 227 3.04 -12.11 17.89
C ASP A 227 1.73 -11.90 18.67
N ALA A 228 0.91 -10.91 18.28
CA ALA A 228 -0.42 -10.70 18.85
C ALA A 228 -1.34 -11.90 18.61
N ALA A 229 -1.40 -12.41 17.37
CA ALA A 229 -2.20 -13.59 17.04
C ALA A 229 -1.75 -14.84 17.82
N ARG A 230 -0.44 -15.02 18.00
CA ARG A 230 0.15 -16.09 18.81
C ARG A 230 -0.22 -15.95 20.28
N ALA A 231 -0.12 -14.75 20.85
CA ALA A 231 -0.48 -14.49 22.23
C ALA A 231 -1.97 -14.78 22.50
N THR A 232 -2.87 -14.37 21.61
CA THR A 232 -4.31 -14.67 21.71
C THR A 232 -4.58 -16.16 21.54
N ARG A 233 -3.91 -16.84 20.59
CA ARG A 233 -4.01 -18.29 20.40
C ARG A 233 -3.62 -19.08 21.65
N LEU A 234 -2.55 -18.66 22.35
CA LEU A 234 -2.06 -19.31 23.57
C LEU A 234 -2.96 -19.05 24.77
N ARG A 235 -3.57 -17.86 24.86
CA ARG A 235 -4.47 -17.48 25.95
C ARG A 235 -5.85 -18.13 25.82
N GLU A 236 -6.37 -18.18 24.61
CA GLU A 236 -7.73 -18.58 24.32
C GLU A 236 -7.75 -19.76 23.34
N ASN A 237 -7.91 -19.50 22.05
CA ASN A 237 -7.88 -20.51 21.00
C ASN A 237 -7.60 -19.85 19.64
N VAL A 238 -7.42 -20.68 18.60
CA VAL A 238 -7.16 -20.22 17.22
C VAL A 238 -8.29 -19.32 16.70
N LEU A 239 -9.56 -19.70 16.91
CA LEU A 239 -10.71 -18.95 16.39
C LEU A 239 -10.80 -17.54 16.98
N ALA A 240 -10.45 -17.39 18.26
CA ALA A 240 -10.38 -16.09 18.92
C ALA A 240 -9.33 -15.19 18.25
N ALA A 241 -8.12 -15.71 18.01
CA ALA A 241 -7.07 -14.98 17.31
C ALA A 241 -7.47 -14.58 15.88
N GLU A 242 -8.09 -15.49 15.12
CA GLU A 242 -8.59 -15.19 13.76
C GLU A 242 -9.69 -14.11 13.79
N SER A 243 -10.61 -14.18 14.77
CA SER A 243 -11.69 -13.20 14.91
C SER A 243 -11.20 -11.82 15.36
N GLU A 244 -10.22 -11.76 16.26
CA GLU A 244 -9.58 -10.53 16.70
C GLU A 244 -8.85 -9.87 15.53
N PHE A 245 -8.10 -10.66 14.75
CA PHE A 245 -7.47 -10.20 13.52
C PHE A 245 -8.50 -9.61 12.55
N ALA A 246 -9.60 -10.32 12.30
CA ALA A 246 -10.63 -9.86 11.37
C ALA A 246 -11.24 -8.51 11.80
N ASN A 247 -11.44 -8.31 13.10
CA ASN A 247 -12.02 -7.07 13.63
C ASN A 247 -11.05 -5.87 13.59
N LEU A 248 -9.75 -6.12 13.81
CA LEU A 248 -8.76 -5.05 13.96
C LEU A 248 -8.02 -4.72 12.65
N HIS A 249 -7.77 -5.72 11.81
CA HIS A 249 -6.80 -5.64 10.72
C HIS A 249 -7.38 -5.95 9.34
N ALA A 250 -8.56 -6.58 9.21
CA ALA A 250 -9.14 -6.85 7.90
C ALA A 250 -9.43 -5.54 7.14
N GLY A 251 -9.12 -5.53 5.84
CA GLY A 251 -9.27 -4.36 4.97
C GLY A 251 -8.17 -3.31 5.11
N ARG A 252 -7.23 -3.47 6.05
CA ARG A 252 -6.02 -2.62 6.14
C ARG A 252 -5.04 -3.00 5.04
N TRP A 253 -4.19 -2.05 4.67
CA TRP A 253 -3.24 -2.22 3.59
C TRP A 253 -1.87 -2.66 4.09
N VAL A 254 -1.22 -3.49 3.29
CA VAL A 254 0.21 -3.81 3.39
C VAL A 254 0.91 -3.43 2.10
N VAL A 255 2.15 -2.98 2.21
CA VAL A 255 3.07 -2.79 1.08
C VAL A 255 4.19 -3.81 1.23
N LEU A 256 4.45 -4.56 0.17
CA LEU A 256 5.38 -5.67 0.16
C LEU A 256 6.32 -5.52 -1.04
N GLN A 257 7.59 -5.82 -0.82
CA GLN A 257 8.59 -6.04 -1.86
C GLN A 257 8.84 -7.54 -1.95
N SER A 258 8.67 -8.10 -3.13
CA SER A 258 8.75 -9.54 -3.35
C SER A 258 9.10 -9.86 -4.79
N GLU A 259 9.47 -11.10 -5.04
CA GLU A 259 9.74 -11.63 -6.36
C GLU A 259 8.51 -12.36 -6.90
N VAL A 260 8.16 -12.10 -8.15
CA VAL A 260 7.07 -12.76 -8.87
C VAL A 260 7.61 -13.40 -10.14
N ILE A 261 7.21 -14.63 -10.39
CA ILE A 261 7.46 -15.30 -11.67
C ILE A 261 6.38 -14.81 -12.65
N PRO A 262 6.73 -14.09 -13.72
CA PRO A 262 5.77 -13.64 -14.72
C PRO A 262 5.11 -14.85 -15.41
N PRO A 263 3.84 -14.74 -15.82
CA PRO A 263 3.19 -15.83 -16.55
C PRO A 263 3.93 -16.11 -17.86
N ALA A 264 4.09 -17.39 -18.20
CA ALA A 264 4.79 -17.80 -19.43
C ALA A 264 4.10 -17.28 -20.70
N ASP A 265 2.78 -17.10 -20.67
CA ASP A 265 2.00 -16.51 -21.75
C ASP A 265 1.16 -15.32 -21.20
N PRO A 266 1.45 -14.08 -21.61
CA PRO A 266 0.70 -12.90 -21.19
C PRO A 266 -0.71 -12.82 -21.79
N ALA A 267 -1.02 -13.63 -22.81
CA ALA A 267 -2.34 -13.62 -23.46
C ALA A 267 -3.42 -14.36 -22.67
N VAL A 268 -3.02 -15.25 -21.75
CA VAL A 268 -3.95 -16.00 -20.91
C VAL A 268 -4.21 -15.18 -19.64
N PRO A 269 -5.45 -14.74 -19.37
CA PRO A 269 -5.81 -14.04 -18.14
C PRO A 269 -5.88 -15.03 -16.98
N THR A 270 -4.74 -15.57 -16.57
CA THR A 270 -4.61 -16.44 -15.41
C THR A 270 -4.33 -15.57 -14.19
N THR A 271 -5.11 -15.78 -13.13
CA THR A 271 -4.80 -15.20 -11.83
C THR A 271 -3.55 -15.90 -11.32
N VAL A 272 -2.43 -15.16 -11.29
CA VAL A 272 -1.16 -15.69 -10.79
C VAL A 272 -1.25 -15.78 -9.27
N SER A 273 -1.15 -17.01 -8.74
CA SER A 273 -1.02 -17.23 -7.31
C SER A 273 0.41 -16.94 -6.87
N TRP A 274 0.57 -16.06 -5.90
CA TRP A 274 1.82 -15.76 -5.25
C TRP A 274 1.76 -16.29 -3.81
N GLU A 275 2.79 -17.04 -3.42
CA GLU A 275 2.96 -17.56 -2.07
C GLU A 275 4.40 -17.27 -1.63
N GLN A 276 4.57 -16.51 -0.54
CA GLN A 276 5.87 -16.26 0.06
C GLN A 276 5.89 -16.80 1.49
N ARG A 277 6.89 -17.62 1.79
CA ARG A 277 7.14 -18.11 3.15
C ARG A 277 8.12 -17.18 3.86
N ILE A 278 7.73 -16.68 5.02
CA ILE A 278 8.55 -15.84 5.90
C ILE A 278 8.66 -16.56 7.24
N GLN A 279 9.87 -16.66 7.78
CA GLN A 279 10.07 -17.20 9.13
C GLN A 279 9.97 -16.06 10.15
N ILE A 280 8.99 -16.11 11.06
CA ILE A 280 8.82 -15.12 12.12
C ILE A 280 8.91 -15.85 13.47
N PHE A 281 10.01 -15.66 14.19
CA PHE A 281 10.35 -16.46 15.37
C PHE A 281 10.40 -17.96 15.01
N ASP A 282 9.71 -18.80 15.79
CA ASP A 282 9.62 -20.25 15.59
C ASP A 282 8.42 -20.66 14.71
N GLU A 283 7.58 -19.71 14.29
CA GLU A 283 6.36 -19.99 13.53
C GLU A 283 6.49 -19.46 12.08
N PRO A 284 6.35 -20.32 11.06
CA PRO A 284 6.33 -19.86 9.68
C PRO A 284 5.03 -19.08 9.36
N LEU A 285 5.17 -18.01 8.59
CA LEU A 285 4.09 -17.24 8.00
C LEU A 285 4.09 -17.45 6.48
N PHE A 286 2.96 -17.85 5.92
CA PHE A 286 2.72 -17.88 4.48
C PHE A 286 1.89 -16.65 4.10
N LEU A 287 2.47 -15.79 3.27
CA LEU A 287 1.74 -14.73 2.59
C LEU A 287 1.18 -15.30 1.29
N VAL A 288 -0.15 -15.25 1.11
CA VAL A 288 -0.82 -15.80 -0.07
C VAL A 288 -1.64 -14.69 -0.72
N ALA A 289 -1.45 -14.51 -2.03
CA ALA A 289 -2.17 -13.53 -2.81
C ALA A 289 -2.50 -14.06 -4.21
N SER A 290 -3.67 -13.71 -4.72
CA SER A 290 -4.07 -13.99 -6.10
C SER A 290 -4.49 -12.66 -6.72
N LEU A 291 -3.51 -11.90 -7.21
CA LEU A 291 -3.71 -10.51 -7.65
C LEU A 291 -3.73 -10.44 -9.17
N PRO A 292 -4.79 -9.88 -9.81
CA PRO A 292 -4.82 -9.70 -11.26
C PRO A 292 -3.70 -8.81 -11.79
N VAL A 293 -3.14 -7.92 -10.96
CA VAL A 293 -2.06 -7.03 -11.38
C VAL A 293 -0.77 -7.77 -11.73
N PHE A 294 -0.56 -8.98 -11.19
CA PHE A 294 0.62 -9.79 -11.49
C PHE A 294 0.65 -10.27 -12.94
N SER A 295 -0.50 -10.38 -13.62
CA SER A 295 -0.51 -10.71 -15.06
C SER A 295 0.03 -9.59 -15.94
N LYS A 296 0.20 -8.37 -15.40
CA LYS A 296 0.81 -7.23 -16.11
C LYS A 296 2.33 -7.23 -16.02
N VAL A 297 2.92 -8.00 -15.11
CA VAL A 297 4.38 -8.10 -14.96
C VAL A 297 4.94 -8.81 -16.18
N GLN A 298 5.76 -8.11 -16.96
CA GLN A 298 6.34 -8.67 -18.17
C GLN A 298 7.63 -9.42 -17.83
N ALA A 299 7.75 -10.65 -18.36
CA ALA A 299 9.05 -11.29 -18.49
C ALA A 299 9.95 -10.33 -19.27
N THR A 300 11.17 -10.07 -18.76
CA THR A 300 12.10 -9.09 -19.33
C THR A 300 12.14 -9.24 -20.83
N SER A 301 11.75 -8.18 -21.55
CA SER A 301 12.14 -8.09 -22.94
C SER A 301 13.66 -8.12 -22.94
N PRO A 302 14.31 -9.07 -23.65
CA PRO A 302 15.76 -9.20 -23.63
C PRO A 302 16.37 -7.82 -23.82
N LEU A 303 17.23 -7.41 -22.89
CA LEU A 303 17.88 -6.11 -22.89
C LEU A 303 18.36 -5.87 -24.32
N PRO A 304 17.92 -4.80 -25.01
CA PRO A 304 18.28 -4.58 -26.40
C PRO A 304 19.79 -4.68 -26.50
N ALA A 305 20.27 -5.63 -27.30
CA ALA A 305 21.68 -5.98 -27.40
C ALA A 305 22.49 -4.69 -27.47
N ALA A 306 23.33 -4.45 -26.46
CA ALA A 306 24.02 -3.20 -26.28
C ALA A 306 24.68 -2.80 -27.60
N THR A 307 24.31 -1.63 -28.12
CA THR A 307 24.92 -1.08 -29.33
C THR A 307 26.43 -0.99 -29.08
N PRO A 308 27.30 -1.58 -29.94
CA PRO A 308 28.72 -1.77 -29.66
C PRO A 308 29.53 -0.50 -29.34
N ASP A 309 29.00 0.69 -29.67
CA ASP A 309 29.76 1.94 -29.67
C ASP A 309 29.39 2.92 -28.54
N ALA A 310 28.49 2.54 -27.61
CA ALA A 310 28.20 3.40 -26.47
C ALA A 310 29.35 3.36 -25.46
N PRO A 311 29.94 4.51 -25.06
CA PRO A 311 31.01 4.53 -24.08
C PRO A 311 30.54 3.86 -22.80
N VAL A 312 31.35 2.92 -22.32
CA VAL A 312 31.14 2.11 -21.11
C VAL A 312 31.08 3.03 -19.89
N ALA A 313 29.96 3.71 -19.71
CA ALA A 313 29.56 4.19 -18.40
C ALA A 313 29.33 2.92 -17.59
N SER A 314 30.24 2.67 -16.66
CA SER A 314 30.25 1.55 -15.72
C SER A 314 28.86 1.29 -15.18
N ALA A 315 28.14 0.36 -15.83
CA ALA A 315 26.88 -0.15 -15.33
C ALA A 315 27.18 -0.77 -13.96
N PRO A 316 26.39 -0.46 -12.92
CA PRO A 316 26.63 -1.00 -11.59
C PRO A 316 26.63 -2.54 -11.67
N PRO A 317 27.71 -3.23 -11.26
CA PRO A 317 27.93 -4.66 -11.51
C PRO A 317 27.05 -5.61 -10.70
N ASN A 318 25.91 -5.15 -10.17
CA ASN A 318 25.11 -5.88 -9.17
C ASN A 318 23.65 -6.11 -9.58
N VAL A 319 23.34 -6.22 -10.87
CA VAL A 319 22.05 -6.77 -11.28
C VAL A 319 22.15 -8.29 -11.14
N SER A 320 21.69 -8.78 -9.99
CA SER A 320 21.83 -10.13 -9.44
C SER A 320 21.74 -11.27 -10.46
N ALA A 321 22.68 -12.21 -10.38
CA ALA A 321 22.68 -13.51 -11.06
C ALA A 321 21.51 -14.45 -10.67
N LEU A 322 20.53 -13.96 -9.90
CA LEU A 322 19.30 -14.68 -9.53
C LEU A 322 18.22 -14.64 -10.64
N ASN A 323 18.45 -13.86 -11.70
CA ASN A 323 17.52 -13.71 -12.83
C ASN A 323 17.37 -14.96 -13.70
N ASP A 324 18.14 -16.04 -13.47
CA ASP A 324 18.09 -17.27 -14.27
C ASP A 324 16.73 -17.99 -14.19
N LEU A 325 15.93 -17.74 -13.13
CA LEU A 325 14.58 -18.29 -12.97
C LEU A 325 13.48 -17.41 -13.59
N GLY A 326 13.83 -16.29 -14.22
CA GLY A 326 12.87 -15.33 -14.76
C GLY A 326 12.04 -14.60 -13.69
N GLN A 327 12.44 -14.68 -12.42
CA GLN A 327 11.80 -13.96 -11.32
C GLN A 327 12.00 -12.46 -11.50
N ARG A 328 10.97 -11.68 -11.15
CA ARG A 328 10.98 -10.23 -11.18
C ARG A 328 10.67 -9.68 -9.81
N GLU A 329 11.58 -8.86 -9.31
CA GLU A 329 11.30 -8.08 -8.13
C GLU A 329 10.25 -7.01 -8.42
N ILE A 330 9.27 -6.93 -7.53
CA ILE A 330 8.18 -5.98 -7.60
C ILE A 330 7.90 -5.43 -6.21
N THR A 331 7.49 -4.16 -6.16
CA THR A 331 6.77 -3.61 -5.02
C THR A 331 5.28 -3.58 -5.33
N PHE A 332 4.44 -4.07 -4.42
CA PHE A 332 3.00 -4.04 -4.57
C PHE A 332 2.31 -3.76 -3.23
N ALA A 333 1.05 -3.34 -3.30
CA ALA A 333 0.21 -3.17 -2.13
C ALA A 333 -1.12 -3.90 -2.31
N ALA A 334 -1.65 -4.44 -1.22
CA ALA A 334 -2.96 -5.08 -1.19
C ALA A 334 -3.58 -4.94 0.21
N GLN A 335 -4.91 -5.04 0.28
CA GLN A 335 -5.62 -5.16 1.54
C GLN A 335 -5.46 -6.57 2.09
N VAL A 336 -5.34 -6.68 3.41
CA VAL A 336 -5.34 -7.97 4.08
C VAL A 336 -6.77 -8.44 4.27
N GLU A 337 -7.03 -9.70 3.91
CA GLU A 337 -8.36 -10.30 3.96
C GLU A 337 -8.56 -11.13 5.23
N SER A 338 -7.64 -12.05 5.51
CA SER A 338 -7.72 -12.93 6.67
C SER A 338 -6.35 -13.42 7.10
N LEU A 339 -6.20 -13.71 8.39
CA LEU A 339 -5.10 -14.48 8.97
C LEU A 339 -5.71 -15.77 9.51
N LYS A 340 -5.22 -16.93 9.05
CA LYS A 340 -5.70 -18.25 9.50
C LYS A 340 -4.57 -19.14 9.95
N TRP A 341 -4.81 -19.99 10.94
CA TRP A 341 -3.83 -21.01 11.33
C TRP A 341 -4.05 -22.28 10.50
N ASP A 342 -3.04 -22.68 9.74
CA ASP A 342 -3.01 -23.96 9.03
C ASP A 342 -2.33 -25.01 9.91
N ALA A 343 -3.14 -25.89 10.49
CA ALA A 343 -2.65 -26.98 11.34
C ALA A 343 -1.79 -28.01 10.60
N ALA A 344 -1.99 -28.19 9.30
CA ALA A 344 -1.20 -29.13 8.50
C ALA A 344 0.22 -28.58 8.23
N LYS A 345 0.30 -27.27 7.97
CA LYS A 345 1.59 -26.57 7.79
C LYS A 345 2.23 -26.13 9.12
N ALA A 346 1.49 -26.22 10.23
CA ALA A 346 1.84 -25.63 11.53
C ALA A 346 2.28 -24.17 11.37
N ALA A 347 1.48 -23.40 10.62
CA ALA A 347 1.86 -22.09 10.12
C ALA A 347 0.69 -21.12 10.09
N TRP A 348 0.98 -19.83 10.21
CA TRP A 348 0.00 -18.80 9.92
C TRP A 348 -0.07 -18.55 8.41
N VAL A 349 -1.28 -18.34 7.88
CA VAL A 349 -1.53 -18.02 6.48
C VAL A 349 -2.24 -16.66 6.40
N LEU A 350 -1.53 -15.65 5.92
CA LEU A 350 -2.07 -14.32 5.66
C LEU A 350 -2.55 -14.23 4.21
N THR A 351 -3.85 -14.13 4.01
CA THR A 351 -4.46 -13.98 2.68
C THR A 351 -4.67 -12.52 2.35
N LEU A 352 -4.21 -12.09 1.16
CA LEU A 352 -4.44 -10.75 0.62
C LEU A 352 -5.64 -10.73 -0.32
N LYS A 353 -6.45 -9.67 -0.25
CA LYS A 353 -7.68 -9.52 -1.02
C LYS A 353 -7.38 -9.29 -2.50
N SER A 354 -7.79 -10.25 -3.33
CA SER A 354 -7.53 -10.29 -4.79
C SER A 354 -7.89 -9.01 -5.54
N SER A 355 -9.02 -8.39 -5.22
CA SER A 355 -9.54 -7.21 -5.92
C SER A 355 -8.83 -5.90 -5.59
N SER A 356 -8.01 -5.88 -4.53
CA SER A 356 -7.38 -4.66 -4.03
C SER A 356 -5.94 -4.47 -4.49
N GLY A 357 -5.31 -5.52 -5.02
CA GLY A 357 -3.90 -5.52 -5.38
C GLY A 357 -3.53 -4.55 -6.49
N PHE A 358 -2.46 -3.79 -6.30
CA PHE A 358 -1.84 -2.98 -7.36
C PHE A 358 -0.31 -2.91 -7.19
N LEU A 359 0.42 -2.68 -8.28
CA LEU A 359 1.87 -2.46 -8.24
C LEU A 359 2.17 -1.06 -7.73
N TRP A 360 3.12 -0.89 -6.82
CA TRP A 360 3.57 0.42 -6.40
C TRP A 360 4.45 1.06 -7.47
N THR A 361 4.40 2.39 -7.62
CA THR A 361 5.12 3.09 -8.71
C THR A 361 5.69 4.45 -8.33
N ASP A 362 5.25 5.06 -7.24
CA ASP A 362 5.69 6.40 -6.82
C ASP A 362 6.71 6.26 -5.68
N TYR A 363 7.93 6.75 -5.91
CA TYR A 363 9.04 6.61 -4.98
C TYR A 363 8.81 7.42 -3.70
N ASP A 364 8.34 8.66 -3.81
CA ASP A 364 8.16 9.54 -2.65
C ASP A 364 7.05 9.00 -1.72
N LEU A 365 5.98 8.46 -2.32
CA LEU A 365 4.94 7.77 -1.55
C LEU A 365 5.43 6.46 -0.94
N LEU A 366 6.38 5.76 -1.57
CA LEU A 366 6.97 4.54 -1.00
C LEU A 366 7.79 4.84 0.26
N LEU A 367 8.57 5.93 0.23
CA LEU A 367 9.28 6.43 1.40
C LEU A 367 8.30 6.77 2.53
N ALA A 368 7.21 7.47 2.19
CA ALA A 368 6.17 7.82 3.16
C ALA A 368 5.41 6.59 3.71
N ALA A 369 5.38 5.48 2.96
CA ALA A 369 4.86 4.20 3.45
C ALA A 369 5.84 3.46 4.39
N GLY A 370 7.03 4.01 4.63
CA GLY A 370 8.03 3.44 5.55
C GLY A 370 8.94 2.40 4.91
N LEU A 371 9.08 2.40 3.58
CA LEU A 371 9.99 1.53 2.83
C LEU A 371 11.12 2.36 2.20
N PRO A 372 12.11 2.81 3.00
CA PRO A 372 13.29 3.51 2.47
C PRO A 372 14.22 2.55 1.71
N PRO A 373 15.14 3.08 0.88
CA PRO A 373 16.25 2.32 0.33
C PRO A 373 17.01 1.57 1.42
N ASP A 374 17.44 0.35 1.13
CA ASP A 374 18.17 -0.52 2.06
C ASP A 374 19.55 -0.90 1.52
N GLU A 375 20.27 -1.80 2.22
CA GLU A 375 21.59 -2.26 1.78
C GLU A 375 21.53 -3.02 0.44
N LEU A 376 20.36 -3.55 0.07
CA LEU A 376 20.16 -4.35 -1.14
C LEU A 376 19.74 -3.49 -2.34
N HIS A 377 18.96 -2.43 -2.09
CA HIS A 377 18.38 -1.56 -3.10
C HIS A 377 18.76 -0.11 -2.85
N THR A 378 19.71 0.37 -3.64
CA THR A 378 20.01 1.81 -3.70
C THR A 378 18.78 2.59 -4.16
N GLU A 379 18.70 3.88 -3.78
CA GLU A 379 17.64 4.78 -4.24
C GLU A 379 17.48 4.77 -5.78
N ALA A 380 18.60 4.75 -6.51
CA ALA A 380 18.59 4.71 -7.97
C ALA A 380 17.97 3.41 -8.51
N GLN A 381 18.28 2.26 -7.90
CA GLN A 381 17.69 0.98 -8.27
C GLN A 381 16.19 0.94 -7.97
N LEU A 382 15.77 1.43 -6.80
CA LEU A 382 14.36 1.46 -6.42
C LEU A 382 13.55 2.36 -7.36
N ARG A 383 14.06 3.55 -7.69
CA ARG A 383 13.43 4.45 -8.69
C ARG A 383 13.35 3.80 -10.07
N ALA A 384 14.40 3.12 -10.51
CA ALA A 384 14.41 2.42 -11.80
C ALA A 384 13.37 1.30 -11.84
N MET A 385 13.29 0.48 -10.80
CA MET A 385 12.28 -0.58 -10.66
C MET A 385 10.86 -0.01 -10.68
N LEU A 386 10.57 1.01 -9.87
CA LEU A 386 9.24 1.65 -9.83
C LEU A 386 8.86 2.30 -11.17
N THR A 387 9.85 2.83 -11.90
CA THR A 387 9.66 3.36 -13.26
C THR A 387 9.36 2.24 -14.25
N GLU A 388 9.98 1.08 -14.15
CA GLU A 388 9.64 -0.09 -14.97
C GLU A 388 8.21 -0.58 -14.66
N GLN A 389 7.85 -0.67 -13.38
CA GLN A 389 6.49 -1.05 -12.95
C GLN A 389 5.42 -0.08 -13.45
N SER A 390 5.71 1.22 -13.51
CA SER A 390 4.77 2.22 -14.02
C SER A 390 4.50 2.07 -15.51
N ARG A 391 5.50 1.64 -16.30
CA ARG A 391 5.33 1.30 -17.72
C ARG A 391 4.43 0.09 -17.91
N TRP A 392 4.59 -0.96 -17.10
CA TRP A 392 3.75 -2.18 -17.19
C TRP A 392 2.25 -1.90 -16.99
N ILE A 393 1.91 -0.89 -16.20
CA ILE A 393 0.52 -0.50 -15.94
C ILE A 393 0.01 0.63 -16.86
N GLY A 394 0.85 1.16 -17.75
CA GLY A 394 0.49 2.27 -18.65
C GLY A 394 0.45 3.65 -17.99
N ALA A 395 1.14 3.82 -16.85
CA ALA A 395 1.19 5.07 -16.10
C ALA A 395 2.44 5.93 -16.42
N PHE A 396 3.24 5.53 -17.41
CA PHE A 396 4.45 6.24 -17.82
C PHE A 396 4.59 6.18 -19.35
N GLU A 397 5.06 7.28 -19.95
CA GLU A 397 5.30 7.42 -21.41
C GLU A 397 6.61 6.78 -21.87
#